data_AF-A0A7C3LYW7-F1
#
_entry.id   AF-A0A7C3LYW7-F1
#
_cell.length_a   1.000
_cell.length_b   1.000
_cell.length_c   1.000
_cell.angle_alpha   90.00
_cell.angle_beta   90.00
_cell.angle_gamma   90.00
#
_symmetry.space_group_name_H-M   'P 1'
#
loop_
_entity.id
_entity.type
_entity.pdbx_description
1 polymer ?
#
loop_
_entity_poly.entity_id
_entity_poly.type
_entity_poly.pdbx_seq_one_letter_code
_entity_poly.pdbx_strand_id
1 'polypeptide(L)' 'MDAKGRNFPSLVKEIRRQLALSQEDLARQLGVSYATVNRWENGQSKASKLAKAQLDAFCAKMADQGRLTLPEGDSR' A
#
# COMPACT_ATOMS: atom_id res chain seq x y z
N MET A 1 -17.69 -10.28 6.55
CA MET A 1 -17.17 -8.92 6.28
C MET A 1 -16.00 -9.06 5.32
N ASP A 2 -16.29 -8.78 4.05
CA ASP A 2 -15.42 -8.37 2.93
C ASP A 2 -14.08 -9.09 2.70
N ALA A 3 -14.13 -10.42 2.63
CA ALA A 3 -13.11 -11.22 1.97
C ALA A 3 -13.54 -11.53 0.52
N LYS A 4 -13.31 -10.63 -0.44
CA LYS A 4 -13.18 -10.95 -1.88
C LYS A 4 -12.87 -9.70 -2.72
N GLY A 5 -11.66 -9.65 -3.28
CA GLY A 5 -11.22 -8.64 -4.26
C GLY A 5 -10.29 -7.59 -3.68
N ARG A 6 -9.04 -7.95 -3.35
CA ARG A 6 -8.00 -6.99 -2.96
C ARG A 6 -7.62 -6.12 -4.16
N ASN A 7 -8.36 -5.03 -4.35
CA ASN A 7 -7.98 -4.00 -5.29
C ASN A 7 -6.84 -3.15 -4.69
N PHE A 8 -5.93 -2.68 -5.54
CA PHE A 8 -4.79 -1.84 -5.15
C PHE A 8 -5.14 -0.68 -4.19
N PRO A 9 -6.28 0.05 -4.35
CA PRO A 9 -6.70 1.09 -3.40
C PRO A 9 -6.89 0.58 -1.97
N SER A 10 -7.54 -0.57 -1.81
CA SER A 10 -7.81 -1.18 -0.51
C SER A 10 -6.53 -1.70 0.13
N LEU A 11 -5.58 -2.22 -0.68
CA LEU A 11 -4.27 -2.67 -0.21
C LEU A 11 -3.47 -1.50 0.38
N VAL A 12 -3.41 -0.36 -0.32
CA VAL A 12 -2.70 0.83 0.14
C VAL A 12 -3.28 1.34 1.46
N LYS A 13 -4.61 1.38 1.59
CA LYS A 13 -5.30 1.75 2.84
C LYS A 13 -4.95 0.81 3.99
N GLU A 14 -4.90 -0.49 3.74
CA GLU A 14 -4.60 -1.50 4.76
C GLU A 14 -3.16 -1.39 5.26
N ILE A 15 -2.19 -1.29 4.35
CA ILE A 15 -0.77 -1.06 4.69
C ILE A 15 -0.64 0.18 5.57
N ARG A 16 -1.29 1.28 5.17
CA ARG A 16 -1.27 2.53 5.92
C ARG A 16 -1.84 2.37 7.33
N ARG A 17 -2.96 1.65 7.47
CA ARG A 17 -3.61 1.38 8.76
C ARG A 17 -2.74 0.53 9.68
N GLN A 18 -2.18 -0.57 9.17
CA GLN A 18 -1.32 -1.46 9.97
C GLN A 18 -0.07 -0.74 10.48
N LEU A 19 0.50 0.14 9.66
CA LEU A 19 1.69 0.91 10.00
C LEU A 19 1.38 2.20 10.77
N ALA A 20 0.11 2.49 11.04
CA ALA A 20 -0.37 3.72 11.67
C ALA A 20 0.15 5.00 10.99
N LEU A 21 0.26 4.99 9.66
CA LEU A 21 0.78 6.11 8.87
C LEU A 21 -0.35 7.02 8.39
N SER A 22 -0.05 8.31 8.21
CA SER A 22 -0.90 9.18 7.39
C SER A 22 -0.65 8.94 5.90
N GLN A 23 -1.53 9.47 5.04
CA GLN A 23 -1.30 9.42 3.58
C GLN A 23 -0.03 10.20 3.20
N GLU A 24 0.28 11.28 3.92
CA GLU A 24 1.53 12.03 3.75
C GLU A 24 2.75 11.22 4.18
N ASP A 25 2.70 10.53 5.32
CA ASP A 25 3.83 9.73 5.78
C ASP A 25 4.11 8.58 4.81
N LEU A 26 3.07 7.90 4.34
CA LEU A 26 3.22 6.88 3.31
C LEU A 26 3.80 7.46 2.02
N ALA A 27 3.33 8.65 1.61
CA ALA A 27 3.86 9.32 0.42
C ALA A 27 5.35 9.65 0.55
N ARG A 28 5.78 10.16 1.71
CA ARG A 28 7.19 10.45 2.03
C ARG A 28 8.05 9.18 2.00
N GLN A 29 7.55 8.09 2.58
CA GLN A 29 8.25 6.80 2.58
C GLN A 29 8.39 6.20 1.17
N LEU A 30 7.41 6.42 0.31
CA LEU A 30 7.41 5.95 -1.08
C LEU A 30 8.09 6.94 -2.04
N GLY A 31 8.49 8.14 -1.58
CA GLY A 31 9.06 9.18 -2.44
C GLY A 31 8.08 9.75 -3.46
N VAL A 32 6.78 9.74 -3.15
CA VAL A 32 5.71 10.29 -4.01
C VAL A 32 4.99 11.44 -3.30
N SER A 33 4.13 12.15 -4.03
CA SER A 33 3.28 13.20 -3.42
C SER A 33 2.08 12.61 -2.68
N TYR A 34 1.57 13.33 -1.67
CA TYR A 34 0.28 13.01 -1.03
C TYR A 34 -0.83 12.78 -2.06
N ALA A 35 -0.92 13.64 -3.08
CA ALA A 35 -1.93 13.54 -4.13
C ALA A 35 -1.82 12.23 -4.93
N THR A 36 -0.64 11.61 -5.00
CA THR A 36 -0.45 10.29 -5.61
C THR A 36 -1.07 9.20 -4.75
N VAL A 37 -0.77 9.18 -3.45
CA VAL A 37 -1.34 8.21 -2.49
C VAL A 37 -2.86 8.37 -2.38
N ASN A 38 -3.36 9.61 -2.28
CA ASN A 38 -4.79 9.89 -2.22
C ASN A 38 -5.53 9.37 -3.47
N ARG A 39 -4.95 9.53 -4.67
CA ARG A 39 -5.53 8.99 -5.91
C ARG A 39 -5.51 7.48 -5.96
N TRP A 40 -4.46 6.84 -5.45
CA TRP A 40 -4.41 5.37 -5.35
C TRP A 40 -5.47 4.84 -4.40
N GLU A 41 -5.57 5.39 -3.20
CA GLU A 41 -6.55 5.00 -2.18
C GLU A 41 -8.01 5.18 -2.63
N ASN A 42 -8.26 6.11 -3.57
CA ASN A 42 -9.58 6.34 -4.15
C ASN A 42 -9.77 5.68 -5.53
N GLY A 43 -8.80 4.90 -6.02
CA GLY A 43 -8.89 4.22 -7.32
C GLY A 43 -8.89 5.15 -8.54
N GLN A 44 -8.50 6.42 -8.36
CA GLN A 44 -8.51 7.45 -9.39
C GLN A 44 -7.29 7.40 -10.32
N SER A 45 -6.24 6.66 -9.95
CA SER A 45 -5.07 6.46 -10.82
C SER A 45 -4.47 5.07 -10.66
N LYS A 46 -3.95 4.52 -11.76
CA LYS A 46 -3.12 3.32 -11.73
C LYS A 46 -1.70 3.72 -11.34
N ALA A 47 -1.13 3.06 -10.34
CA ALA A 47 0.28 3.23 -10.01
C ALA A 47 1.15 2.89 -11.22
N SER A 48 2.15 3.73 -11.51
CA SER A 48 3.16 3.41 -12.50
C SER A 48 3.98 2.20 -12.06
N LYS A 49 4.70 1.55 -13.00
CA LYS A 49 5.60 0.44 -12.68
C LYS A 49 6.59 0.80 -11.56
N LEU A 50 7.15 2.02 -11.60
CA LEU A 50 8.07 2.52 -10.59
C LEU A 50 7.41 2.65 -9.22
N ALA A 51 6.25 3.30 -9.17
CA ALA A 51 5.50 3.47 -7.93
C ALA A 51 5.09 2.14 -7.29
N LYS A 52 4.72 1.17 -8.12
CA LYS A 52 4.37 -0.18 -7.67
C LYS A 52 5.60 -0.88 -7.09
N ALA A 53 6.75 -0.82 -7.76
CA ALA A 53 8.00 -1.36 -7.24
C ALA A 53 8.44 -0.70 -5.92
N GLN A 54 8.26 0.62 -5.77
CA GLN A 54 8.52 1.31 -4.50
C GLN A 54 7.60 0.83 -3.38
N LEU A 55 6.31 0.65 -3.68
CA LEU A 55 5.36 0.11 -2.71
C LEU A 55 5.71 -1.33 -2.31
N ASP A 56 6.05 -2.17 -3.27
CA ASP A 56 6.42 -3.58 -3.03
C ASP A 56 7.69 -3.65 -2.17
N ALA A 57 8.72 -2.84 -2.48
CA ALA A 57 9.95 -2.76 -1.70
C ALA A 57 9.69 -2.24 -0.27
N PHE A 58 8.82 -1.24 -0.13
CA PHE A 58 8.41 -0.72 1.18
C PHE A 58 7.67 -1.79 2.00
N CYS A 59 6.76 -2.54 1.37
CA CYS A 59 6.04 -3.63 2.01
C CYS A 59 6.98 -4.74 2.48
N ALA A 60 7.91 -5.16 1.62
CA ALA A 60 8.92 -6.16 1.97
C ALA A 60 9.75 -5.71 3.17
N LYS A 61 10.20 -4.46 3.20
CA LYS A 61 10.95 -3.89 4.32
C LYS A 61 10.12 -3.86 5.62
N MET A 62 8.85 -3.48 5.55
CA MET A 62 8.01 -3.43 6.74
C MET A 62 7.59 -4.81 7.24
N ALA A 63 7.47 -5.79 6.34
CA ALA A 63 7.24 -7.19 6.70
C ALA A 63 8.46 -7.81 7.40
N ASP A 64 9.68 -7.54 6.90
CA ASP A 64 10.94 -7.94 7.55
C ASP A 64 11.06 -7.38 8.98
N GLN A 65 10.56 -6.15 9.18
CA GLN A 65 10.50 -5.52 10.50
C GLN A 65 9.36 -6.05 11.41
N GLY A 66 8.54 -6.99 10.94
CA GLY A 66 7.37 -7.50 11.67
C GLY A 66 6.26 -6.47 11.88
N ARG A 67 6.31 -5.33 11.19
CA ARG A 67 5.35 -4.22 11.33
C ARG A 67 4.18 -4.32 10.36
N LEU A 68 4.33 -5.11 9.31
CA LEU A 68 3.31 -5.33 8.29
C LEU A 68 3.03 -6.82 8.18
N THR A 69 1.78 -7.20 8.38
CA THR A 69 1.29 -8.55 8.09
C THR A 69 0.43 -8.48 6.85
N LEU A 70 1.07 -8.70 5.70
CA LEU A 70 0.34 -8.95 4.46
C LEU A 70 -0.10 -10.41 4.52
N PRO A 71 -1.41 -10.72 4.61
CA PRO A 71 -1.85 -12.07 4.32
C PRO A 71 -1.47 -12.30 2.86
N GLU A 72 -0.52 -13.20 2.60
CA GLU A 72 -0.32 -13.74 1.26
C GLU A 72 -1.71 -14.05 0.70
N GLY A 73 -2.03 -13.48 -0.47
CA GLY A 73 -3.25 -13.86 -1.15
C GLY A 73 -3.18 -15.36 -1.36
N ASP A 74 -4.06 -16.07 -0.66
CA ASP A 74 -4.55 -17.41 -0.95
C ASP A 74 -4.08 -17.84 -2.35
N SER A 75 -2.94 -18.54 -2.39
CA SER A 75 -2.54 -19.27 -3.57
C SER A 75 -3.52 -20.42 -3.68
N ARG A 76 -4.61 -20.21 -4.40
CA ARG A 76 -5.48 -21.29 -4.85
C ARG A 76 -5.94 -21.06 -6.28
#